data_AF-A0A0E3KSV1-F1
#
_entry.id   AF-A0A0E3KSV1-F1
#
_cell.length_a   1.000
_cell.length_b   1.000
_cell.length_c   1.000
_cell.angle_alpha   90.00
_cell.angle_beta   90.00
_cell.angle_gamma   90.00
#
_symmetry.space_group_name_H-M   'P 1'
#
loop_
_entity.id
_entity.type
_entity.pdbx_description
1 polymer ?
#
loop_
_entity_poly.entity_id
_entity_poly.type
_entity_poly.pdbx_seq_one_letter_code
_entity_poly.pdbx_strand_id
1 'polypeptide(L)'
;MTKQVESAFTRFFREKTGFPKFKSKKNPIQSFPVPQHYTVNFENNTIKLPKIEPIKAVLHRKFEGEPKTATVSRTCKGHYYISILVEDGK
;
A
#
# COMPACT_ATOMS: atom_id res chain seq x y z
N MET A 1 -5.02 -9.60 10.96
CA MET A 1 -3.62 -9.13 11.07
C MET A 1 -3.21 -8.45 9.76
N THR A 2 -2.27 -7.51 9.79
CA THR A 2 -1.70 -6.94 8.55
C THR A 2 -0.72 -7.94 7.93
N LYS A 3 -0.81 -8.17 6.61
CA LYS A 3 0.08 -9.09 5.85
C LYS A 3 1.58 -8.92 6.16
N GLN A 4 2.02 -7.70 6.47
CA GLN A 4 3.42 -7.42 6.81
C GLN A 4 3.86 -8.07 8.13
N VAL A 5 2.97 -8.16 9.11
CA VAL A 5 3.26 -8.78 10.42
C VAL A 5 3.37 -10.29 10.25
N GLU A 6 2.40 -10.90 9.56
CA GLU A 6 2.41 -12.34 9.26
C GLU A 6 3.69 -12.73 8.50
N SER A 7 4.04 -11.99 7.45
CA SER A 7 5.27 -12.22 6.69
C SER A 7 6.54 -12.15 7.56
N ALA A 8 6.61 -11.19 8.48
CA ALA A 8 7.75 -11.05 9.38
C ALA A 8 7.87 -12.22 10.37
N PHE A 9 6.75 -12.69 10.93
CA PHE A 9 6.74 -13.86 11.80
C PHE A 9 7.07 -15.15 11.05
N THR A 10 6.52 -15.36 9.85
CA THR A 10 6.86 -16.53 9.02
C THR A 10 8.36 -16.58 8.72
N ARG A 11 8.97 -15.44 8.40
CA ARG A 11 10.43 -15.34 8.21
C ARG A 11 11.20 -15.63 9.49
N PHE A 12 10.79 -15.07 10.62
CA PHE A 12 11.42 -15.33 11.91
C PHE A 12 11.48 -16.83 12.25
N PHE A 13 10.37 -17.55 12.05
CA PHE A 13 10.33 -18.99 12.31
C PHE A 13 11.08 -19.84 11.28
N ARG A 14 11.12 -19.40 10.00
CA ARG A 14 11.78 -20.15 8.91
C ARG A 14 13.29 -19.95 8.88
N GLU A 15 13.75 -18.70 8.99
CA GLU A 15 15.14 -18.30 8.76
C GLU A 15 15.91 -18.14 10.09
N LYS A 16 15.23 -18.13 11.25
CA LYS A 16 15.80 -17.90 12.60
C LYS A 16 16.67 -16.65 12.74
N THR A 17 16.64 -15.74 11.77
CA THR A 17 17.18 -14.39 11.88
C THR A 17 16.35 -13.62 12.89
N GLY A 18 16.96 -12.75 13.70
CA GLY A 18 16.41 -12.18 14.94
C GLY A 18 14.96 -11.64 14.93
N PHE A 19 14.44 -11.38 16.13
CA PHE A 19 13.01 -11.08 16.36
C PHE A 19 12.43 -9.98 15.46
N PRO A 20 11.19 -10.16 14.95
CA PRO A 20 10.47 -9.11 14.23
C PRO A 20 10.38 -7.84 15.08
N LYS A 21 10.69 -6.69 14.47
CA LYS A 21 10.59 -5.39 15.12
C LYS A 21 9.46 -4.59 14.50
N PHE A 22 8.70 -3.89 15.35
CA PHE A 22 7.73 -2.91 14.87
C PHE A 22 8.42 -1.76 14.14
N LYS A 23 7.74 -1.21 13.13
CA LYS A 23 8.25 -0.04 12.40
C LYS A 23 8.38 1.14 13.35
N SER A 24 9.57 1.76 13.38
CA SER A 24 9.80 2.97 14.15
C SER A 24 9.21 4.20 13.46
N LYS A 25 8.83 5.23 14.23
CA LYS A 25 8.38 6.53 13.68
C LYS A 25 9.46 7.21 12.84
N LYS A 26 10.74 6.97 13.18
CA LYS A 26 11.92 7.49 12.48
C LYS A 26 12.23 6.75 11.18
N ASN A 27 11.43 5.74 10.79
CA ASN A 27 11.68 5.00 9.58
C ASN A 27 11.56 5.94 8.36
N PRO A 28 12.60 6.02 7.51
CA PRO A 28 12.59 6.86 6.31
C PRO A 28 11.47 6.53 5.32
N ILE A 29 10.96 5.30 5.36
CA ILE A 29 9.93 4.80 4.47
C ILE A 29 8.71 4.43 5.33
N GLN A 30 7.64 5.21 5.21
CA GLN A 30 6.38 4.95 5.89
C GLN A 30 5.35 4.46 4.88
N SER A 31 4.68 3.36 5.18
CA SER A 31 3.66 2.80 4.30
C SER A 31 2.49 2.26 5.10
N PHE A 32 1.27 2.49 4.63
CA PHE A 32 0.08 1.87 5.19
C PHE A 32 -0.75 1.20 4.09
N PRO A 33 -1.18 -0.06 4.29
CA PRO A 33 -2.10 -0.72 3.38
C PRO A 33 -3.54 -0.28 3.65
N VAL A 34 -4.29 -0.09 2.58
CA VAL A 34 -5.73 0.19 2.54
C VAL A 34 -6.38 -0.97 1.79
N PRO A 35 -6.90 -1.98 2.53
CA PRO A 35 -7.44 -3.18 1.92
C PRO A 35 -8.81 -2.95 1.26
N GLN A 36 -9.62 -2.02 1.74
CA GLN A 36 -10.98 -1.78 1.22
C GLN A 36 -11.32 -0.28 1.25
N HIS A 37 -12.36 0.10 0.51
CA HIS A 37 -12.92 1.46 0.46
C HIS A 37 -12.01 2.53 -0.13
N TYR A 38 -11.17 2.18 -1.10
CA TYR A 38 -10.53 3.15 -1.97
C TYR A 38 -11.21 3.14 -3.35
N THR A 39 -11.35 4.30 -3.97
CA THR A 39 -11.90 4.45 -5.32
C THR A 39 -10.86 5.10 -6.19
N VAL A 40 -10.56 4.47 -7.32
CA VAL A 40 -9.64 5.01 -8.32
C VAL A 40 -10.48 5.46 -9.50
N ASN A 41 -10.46 6.75 -9.78
CA ASN A 41 -11.11 7.33 -10.94
C ASN A 41 -10.04 7.65 -11.98
N PHE A 42 -9.98 6.82 -13.04
CA PHE A 42 -9.01 6.96 -14.13
C PHE A 42 -9.32 8.10 -15.09
N GLU A 43 -10.58 8.53 -15.20
CA GLU A 43 -10.96 9.64 -16.09
C GLU A 43 -10.44 10.97 -15.57
N ASN A 44 -10.59 11.18 -14.26
CA ASN A 44 -10.16 12.40 -13.58
C ASN A 44 -8.76 12.28 -12.96
N ASN A 45 -8.09 11.12 -13.10
CA ASN A 45 -6.84 10.81 -12.43
C ASN A 45 -6.88 11.13 -10.92
N THR A 46 -7.97 10.73 -10.26
CA THR A 46 -8.19 10.97 -8.83
C THR A 46 -8.28 9.67 -8.05
N ILE A 47 -7.73 9.68 -6.83
CA ILE A 47 -7.79 8.57 -5.90
C ILE A 47 -8.49 9.05 -4.64
N LYS A 48 -9.58 8.38 -4.29
CA LYS A 48 -10.30 8.57 -3.03
C LYS A 48 -9.86 7.50 -2.05
N LEU A 49 -9.34 7.94 -0.91
CA LEU A 49 -9.01 7.08 0.22
C LEU A 49 -10.10 7.21 1.30
N PRO A 50 -10.26 6.21 2.18
CA PRO A 50 -11.21 6.32 3.27
C PRO A 50 -10.88 7.55 4.14
N LYS A 51 -11.88 8.40 4.36
CA LYS A 51 -11.81 9.67 5.14
C LYS A 51 -11.00 10.81 4.50
N ILE A 52 -10.53 10.66 3.26
CA ILE A 52 -9.78 11.71 2.56
C ILE A 52 -10.56 12.10 1.30
N GLU A 53 -10.55 13.39 0.99
CA GLU A 53 -11.08 13.91 -0.27
C GLU A 53 -10.36 13.30 -1.49
N PRO A 54 -10.98 13.28 -2.67
CA PRO A 54 -10.33 12.79 -3.87
C PRO A 54 -9.05 13.59 -4.18
N ILE A 55 -7.90 12.91 -4.14
CA ILE A 55 -6.59 13.49 -4.42
C ILE A 55 -6.27 13.27 -5.89
N LYS A 56 -5.79 14.30 -6.58
CA LYS A 56 -5.22 14.15 -7.93
C LYS A 56 -3.92 13.36 -7.87
N ALA A 57 -3.84 12.28 -8.65
CA ALA A 57 -2.69 11.40 -8.69
C ALA A 57 -2.34 11.05 -10.15
N VAL A 58 -1.05 11.00 -10.46
CA VAL A 58 -0.59 10.57 -11.78
C VAL A 58 -0.61 9.05 -11.84
N LEU A 59 -1.57 8.48 -12.57
CA LEU A 59 -1.67 7.05 -12.80
C LEU A 59 -0.84 6.67 -14.03
N HIS A 60 0.32 6.05 -13.82
CA HIS A 60 1.20 5.66 -14.93
C HIS A 60 0.60 4.55 -15.80
N ARG A 61 -0.27 3.70 -15.26
CA ARG A 61 -0.87 2.56 -15.99
C ARG A 61 -2.36 2.53 -15.75
N LYS A 62 -3.13 2.37 -16.82
CA LYS A 62 -4.52 1.92 -16.75
C LYS A 62 -4.50 0.41 -16.51
N PHE A 63 -5.30 -0.06 -15.58
CA PHE A 63 -5.46 -1.49 -15.31
C PHE A 63 -6.96 -1.82 -15.33
N GLU A 64 -7.29 -2.97 -15.90
CA GLU A 64 -8.66 -3.49 -15.99
C GLU A 64 -8.71 -4.80 -15.20
N GLY A 65 -9.08 -4.70 -13.93
CA GLY A 65 -9.14 -5.84 -13.01
C GLY A 65 -9.71 -5.42 -11.66
N GLU A 66 -10.00 -6.39 -10.78
CA GLU A 66 -10.57 -6.08 -9.46
C GLU A 66 -9.48 -5.56 -8.51
N PRO A 67 -9.62 -4.31 -8.01
CA PRO A 67 -8.61 -3.71 -7.15
C PRO A 67 -8.70 -4.31 -5.73
N LYS A 68 -7.73 -5.14 -5.34
CA LYS A 68 -7.73 -5.84 -4.04
C LYS A 68 -7.17 -5.02 -2.89
N THR A 69 -6.03 -4.38 -3.07
CA THR A 69 -5.39 -3.64 -1.96
C THR A 69 -4.58 -2.48 -2.49
N ALA A 70 -4.83 -1.28 -1.97
CA ALA A 70 -3.96 -0.15 -2.20
C ALA A 70 -2.93 -0.04 -1.06
N THR A 71 -1.70 0.34 -1.37
CA THR A 71 -0.69 0.67 -0.36
C THR A 71 -0.21 2.07 -0.64
N VAL A 72 -0.39 2.95 0.33
CA VAL A 72 0.14 4.32 0.27
C VAL A 72 1.50 4.31 0.95
N SER A 73 2.51 4.81 0.27
CA SER A 73 3.87 4.96 0.78
C SER A 73 4.30 6.42 0.74
N ARG A 74 5.11 6.80 1.72
CA ARG A 74 5.69 8.12 1.89
C ARG A 74 7.19 7.99 2.05
N THR A 75 7.92 8.71 1.20
CA THR A 75 9.38 8.84 1.27
C THR A 75 9.79 9.94 2.25
N CYS A 76 11.02 9.90 2.76
CA CYS A 76 11.63 10.97 3.57
C CYS A 76 11.44 12.38 3.00
N LYS A 77 11.53 12.51 1.68
CA LYS A 77 11.39 13.78 0.97
C LYS A 77 9.96 14.32 0.96
N GLY A 78 8.99 13.58 1.51
CA GLY A 78 7.57 13.97 1.53
C GLY A 78 6.79 13.57 0.28
N HIS A 79 7.41 12.85 -0.66
CA HIS A 79 6.69 12.32 -1.82
C HIS A 79 5.78 11.15 -1.41
N TYR A 80 4.57 11.15 -1.96
CA TYR A 80 3.56 10.12 -1.76
C TYR A 80 3.42 9.29 -3.03
N TYR A 81 3.44 7.97 -2.85
CA TYR A 81 3.24 7.01 -3.93
C TYR A 81 2.17 6.01 -3.53
N ILE A 82 1.37 5.60 -4.50
CA ILE A 82 0.28 4.64 -4.29
C ILE A 82 0.54 3.44 -5.18
N SER A 83 0.59 2.26 -4.56
CA SER A 83 0.71 0.97 -5.24
C SER A 83 -0.62 0.25 -5.12
N ILE A 84 -1.26 -0.05 -6.25
CA ILE A 84 -2.55 -0.74 -6.28
C ILE A 84 -2.28 -2.17 -6.72
N LEU A 85 -2.65 -3.12 -5.86
CA LEU A 85 -2.64 -4.54 -6.16
C LEU A 85 -3.97 -4.89 -6.80
N VAL A 86 -3.88 -5.36 -8.04
CA VAL A 86 -5.00 -5.73 -8.90
C VAL A 86 -4.87 -7.22 -9.17
N GLU A 87 -5.97 -7.95 -9.09
CA GLU A 87 -6.02 -9.29 -9.66
C GLU A 87 -6.63 -9.20 -11.06
N ASP A 88 -5.77 -9.42 -12.06
CA ASP A 88 -6.21 -9.69 -13.41
C ASP A 88 -6.63 -11.17 -13.41
N GLY A 89 -7.94 -11.44 -13.41
CA GLY A 89 -8.53 -12.78 -13.32
C GLY A 89 -8.32 -13.67 -14.56
N LYS A 90 -7.13 -13.63 -15.16
CA LYS A 90 -6.66 -14.55 -16.21
C LYS A 90 -5.83 -15.67 -15.62
#